data_AF-A0AAW4ERA3-F1
#
_entry.id   AF-A0AAW4ERA3-F1
#
_cell.length_a   1.000
_cell.length_b   1.000
_cell.length_c   1.000
_cell.angle_alpha   90.00
_cell.angle_beta   90.00
_cell.angle_gamma   90.00
#
_symmetry.space_group_name_H-M   'P 1'
#
loop_
_entity.id
_entity.type
_entity.pdbx_description
1 polymer ?
#
loop_
_entity_poly.entity_id
_entity_poly.type
_entity_poly.pdbx_seq_one_letter_code
_entity_poly.pdbx_strand_id
1 'polypeptide(L)'
;MKLLFPVFAAMALAACSSKVDFEIDNPTATPLAISIDGKDLPVAPNASRPVSLAPGEHTLHTQRLGDVRFIVYVDSRGGLINPTLSEYVTAREIYVTGEDKLKNFGASGLGIEVGGVAFKGPFDKFHGLFIDKTWNFGVREPFPQEQIVAHVDSSGGKISTKIFTAPDFITYVEEGMGEPGAFKREQPAGYVAPVYTLEPAPASLPALDPAFEAHAGPLRDLYARWLKASTAAEQKALRKEDFQASMAFTQATATLGSKLPVAANQAYNDFVTLRSTEMARSAVVLP
;
A
#
# COMPACT_ATOMS: atom_id res chain seq x y z
N MET A 1 -45.88 -36.24 -35.22
CA MET A 1 -44.41 -36.08 -35.19
C MET A 1 -44.09 -34.90 -34.28
N LYS A 2 -43.63 -35.16 -33.06
CA LYS A 2 -43.37 -34.15 -32.02
C LYS A 2 -42.01 -33.50 -32.30
N LEU A 3 -41.97 -32.21 -32.65
CA LEU A 3 -40.73 -31.43 -32.64
C LEU A 3 -40.56 -30.77 -31.27
N LEU A 4 -39.55 -31.22 -30.53
CA LEU A 4 -39.04 -30.58 -29.32
C LEU A 4 -38.29 -29.30 -29.71
N PHE A 5 -38.71 -28.16 -29.15
CA PHE A 5 -37.92 -26.93 -29.11
C PHE A 5 -36.85 -27.04 -28.02
N PRO A 6 -35.56 -26.80 -28.30
CA PRO A 6 -34.55 -26.74 -27.26
C PRO A 6 -34.63 -25.39 -26.55
N VAL A 7 -34.88 -25.42 -25.25
CA VAL A 7 -34.74 -24.27 -24.36
C VAL A 7 -33.25 -24.03 -24.15
N PHE A 8 -32.71 -22.99 -24.79
CA PHE A 8 -31.39 -22.45 -24.45
C PHE A 8 -31.49 -21.80 -23.06
N ALA A 9 -31.02 -22.51 -22.04
CA ALA A 9 -30.81 -21.94 -20.71
C ALA A 9 -29.58 -21.02 -20.76
N ALA A 10 -29.81 -19.70 -20.76
CA ALA A 10 -28.77 -18.72 -20.50
C ALA A 10 -28.28 -18.89 -19.05
N MET A 11 -27.13 -19.54 -18.86
CA MET A 11 -26.42 -19.50 -17.58
C MET A 11 -25.91 -18.08 -17.37
N ALA A 12 -26.63 -17.30 -16.56
CA ALA A 12 -26.07 -16.12 -15.94
C ALA A 12 -24.94 -16.58 -15.00
N LEU A 13 -23.70 -16.44 -15.46
CA LEU A 13 -22.52 -16.45 -14.59
C LEU A 13 -22.67 -15.27 -13.61
N ALA A 14 -23.29 -15.52 -12.46
CA ALA A 14 -23.12 -14.68 -11.30
C ALA A 14 -21.66 -14.81 -10.88
N ALA A 15 -20.79 -14.01 -11.50
CA ALA A 15 -19.45 -13.79 -10.99
C ALA A 15 -19.61 -13.18 -9.60
N CYS A 16 -19.37 -13.98 -8.55
CA CYS A 16 -19.18 -13.45 -7.22
C CYS A 16 -18.02 -12.43 -7.31
N SER A 17 -18.35 -11.15 -7.42
CA SER A 17 -17.36 -10.08 -7.54
C SER A 17 -16.61 -10.01 -6.22
N SER A 18 -15.35 -10.45 -6.21
CA SER A 18 -14.43 -10.24 -5.09
C SER A 18 -14.08 -8.75 -5.06
N LYS A 19 -14.83 -7.98 -4.27
CA LYS A 19 -14.52 -6.57 -4.06
C LYS A 19 -13.29 -6.43 -3.15
N VAL A 20 -12.61 -5.31 -3.30
CA VAL A 20 -11.48 -4.90 -2.47
C VAL A 20 -11.91 -3.72 -1.62
N ASP A 21 -11.69 -3.82 -0.31
CA ASP A 21 -12.13 -2.82 0.66
C ASP A 21 -11.07 -1.76 0.89
N PHE A 22 -11.48 -0.50 0.78
CA PHE A 22 -10.67 0.67 1.06
C PHE A 22 -11.37 1.60 2.04
N GLU A 23 -10.59 2.51 2.61
CA GLU A 23 -11.07 3.64 3.40
C GLU A 23 -10.58 4.93 2.76
N ILE A 24 -11.49 5.83 2.39
CA ILE A 24 -11.15 7.18 1.94
C ILE A 24 -11.01 8.04 3.19
N ASP A 25 -9.82 8.57 3.45
CA ASP A 25 -9.61 9.47 4.59
C ASP A 25 -9.44 10.93 4.16
N ASN A 26 -10.04 11.81 4.94
CA ASN A 26 -9.87 13.25 4.86
C ASN A 26 -9.26 13.76 6.17
N PRO A 27 -7.94 13.99 6.22
CA PRO A 27 -7.27 14.49 7.42
C PRO A 27 -7.32 16.01 7.53
N THR A 28 -8.07 16.69 6.66
CA THR A 28 -8.14 18.15 6.62
C THR A 28 -9.33 18.68 7.42
N ALA A 29 -9.26 19.97 7.76
CA ALA A 29 -10.35 20.70 8.41
C ALA A 29 -11.51 21.08 7.46
N THR A 30 -11.40 20.77 6.17
CA THR A 30 -12.40 21.11 5.14
C THR A 30 -13.06 19.86 4.57
N PRO A 31 -14.36 19.90 4.19
CA PRO A 31 -15.00 18.76 3.54
C PRO A 31 -14.28 18.38 2.25
N LEU A 32 -14.10 17.07 2.02
CA LEU A 32 -13.52 16.53 0.81
C LEU A 32 -14.62 16.14 -0.17
N ALA A 33 -14.69 16.86 -1.29
CA ALA A 33 -15.47 16.44 -2.45
C ALA A 33 -14.64 15.46 -3.29
N ILE A 34 -15.14 14.25 -3.44
CA ILE A 34 -14.54 13.18 -4.22
C ILE A 34 -15.63 12.37 -4.91
N SER A 35 -15.38 11.95 -6.14
CA SER A 35 -16.18 10.95 -6.82
C SER A 35 -15.30 9.81 -7.34
N ILE A 36 -15.83 8.59 -7.33
CA ILE A 36 -15.22 7.43 -7.99
C ILE A 36 -16.24 6.87 -8.99
N ASP A 37 -15.84 6.72 -10.24
CA ASP A 37 -16.68 6.29 -11.36
C ASP A 37 -17.97 7.11 -11.51
N GLY A 38 -17.84 8.43 -11.32
CA GLY A 38 -18.96 9.38 -11.37
C GLY A 38 -19.91 9.32 -10.17
N LYS A 39 -19.65 8.48 -9.16
CA LYS A 39 -20.42 8.44 -7.92
C LYS A 39 -19.78 9.32 -6.85
N ASP A 40 -20.54 10.30 -6.36
CA ASP A 40 -20.12 11.17 -5.26
C ASP A 40 -19.98 10.41 -3.94
N LEU A 41 -18.85 10.62 -3.28
CA LEU A 41 -18.46 9.97 -2.02
C LEU A 41 -17.86 10.99 -1.03
N PRO A 42 -18.57 12.11 -0.74
CA PRO A 42 -17.99 13.16 0.10
C PRO A 42 -17.59 12.63 1.48
N VAL A 43 -16.48 13.16 1.99
CA VAL A 43 -15.92 12.83 3.30
C VAL A 43 -15.85 14.10 4.15
N ALA A 44 -16.43 14.04 5.34
CA ALA A 44 -16.41 15.16 6.28
C ALA A 44 -14.97 15.52 6.70
N PRO A 45 -14.73 16.74 7.24
CA PRO A 45 -13.45 17.06 7.87
C PRO A 45 -13.05 16.03 8.93
N ASN A 46 -11.76 15.68 8.98
CA ASN A 46 -11.18 14.75 9.96
C ASN A 46 -11.93 13.41 10.07
N ALA A 47 -12.41 12.89 8.95
CA ALA A 47 -13.24 11.68 8.92
C ALA A 47 -12.79 10.72 7.82
N SER A 48 -13.27 9.49 7.95
CA SER A 48 -13.07 8.41 6.99
C SER A 48 -14.38 7.93 6.42
N ARG A 49 -14.34 7.36 5.21
CA ARG A 49 -15.47 6.70 4.56
C ARG A 49 -15.05 5.36 3.95
N PRO A 50 -15.68 4.24 4.34
CA PRO A 50 -15.41 2.96 3.71
C PRO A 50 -15.95 2.92 2.27
N VAL A 51 -15.23 2.23 1.38
CA VAL A 51 -15.64 1.97 0.00
C VAL A 51 -15.13 0.60 -0.45
N SER A 52 -15.95 -0.15 -1.17
CA SER A 52 -15.56 -1.44 -1.75
C SER A 52 -15.58 -1.33 -3.27
N LEU A 53 -14.43 -1.51 -3.91
CA LEU A 53 -14.25 -1.40 -5.35
C LEU A 53 -14.15 -2.78 -5.99
N ALA A 54 -14.66 -2.93 -7.21
CA ALA A 54 -14.44 -4.15 -7.98
C ALA A 54 -12.97 -4.19 -8.47
N PRO A 55 -12.41 -5.35 -8.81
CA PRO A 55 -11.14 -5.39 -9.53
C PRO A 55 -11.33 -4.84 -10.94
N GLY A 56 -10.39 -4.02 -11.41
CA GLY A 56 -10.41 -3.44 -12.75
C GLY A 56 -10.09 -1.95 -12.77
N GLU A 57 -10.34 -1.31 -13.91
CA GLU A 57 -10.10 0.13 -14.10
C GLU A 57 -11.19 0.97 -13.43
N HIS A 58 -10.76 2.08 -12.83
CA HIS A 58 -11.59 3.06 -12.16
C HIS A 58 -11.11 4.49 -12.46
N THR A 59 -11.99 5.47 -12.27
CA THR A 59 -11.64 6.89 -12.32
C THR A 59 -12.02 7.58 -11.02
N LEU A 60 -11.05 8.25 -10.39
CA LEU A 60 -11.24 9.09 -9.21
C LEU A 60 -11.15 10.56 -9.63
N HIS A 61 -12.04 11.39 -9.11
CA HIS A 61 -12.01 12.84 -9.32
C HIS A 61 -11.98 13.59 -8.00
N THR A 62 -11.09 14.57 -7.89
CA THR A 62 -11.15 15.64 -6.88
C THR A 62 -10.73 16.96 -7.50
N GLN A 63 -11.10 18.09 -6.88
CA GLN A 63 -10.64 19.40 -7.33
C GLN A 63 -9.10 19.51 -7.38
N ARG A 64 -8.40 18.86 -6.43
CA ARG A 64 -6.93 18.91 -6.33
C ARG A 64 -6.26 18.05 -7.40
N LEU A 65 -6.75 16.84 -7.62
CA LEU A 65 -6.08 15.85 -8.46
C LEU A 65 -6.59 15.85 -9.91
N GLY A 66 -7.73 16.48 -10.18
CA GLY A 66 -8.45 16.29 -11.45
C GLY A 66 -8.93 14.84 -11.59
N ASP A 67 -9.01 14.36 -12.83
CA ASP A 67 -9.34 12.97 -13.13
C ASP A 67 -8.09 12.09 -13.06
N VAL A 68 -8.16 11.05 -12.23
CA VAL A 68 -7.09 10.07 -12.01
C VAL A 68 -7.61 8.69 -12.38
N ARG A 69 -6.94 8.05 -13.35
CA ARG A 69 -7.20 6.65 -13.72
C ARG A 69 -6.35 5.71 -12.86
N PHE A 70 -6.96 4.64 -12.39
CA PHE A 70 -6.27 3.63 -11.60
C PHE A 70 -6.85 2.23 -11.81
N ILE A 71 -6.07 1.20 -11.50
CA ILE A 71 -6.51 -0.20 -11.49
C ILE A 71 -6.57 -0.70 -10.05
N VAL A 72 -7.66 -1.39 -9.69
CA VAL A 72 -7.78 -2.18 -8.46
C VAL A 72 -7.48 -3.65 -8.76
N TYR A 73 -6.63 -4.26 -7.94
CA TYR A 73 -6.21 -5.66 -8.12
C TYR A 73 -6.93 -6.62 -7.18
N VAL A 74 -7.44 -7.71 -7.73
CA VAL A 74 -8.20 -8.76 -7.04
C VAL A 74 -7.39 -9.43 -5.92
N ASP A 75 -8.07 -9.93 -4.89
CA ASP A 75 -7.46 -10.63 -3.74
C ASP A 75 -6.35 -9.82 -3.05
N SER A 76 -6.36 -8.50 -3.19
CA SER A 76 -5.47 -7.60 -2.47
C SER A 76 -6.07 -7.23 -1.11
N ARG A 77 -5.26 -6.63 -0.24
CA ARG A 77 -5.69 -6.25 1.12
C ARG A 77 -6.46 -4.94 1.16
N GLY A 78 -6.50 -4.22 0.03
CA GLY A 78 -6.99 -2.86 -0.03
C GLY A 78 -6.12 -1.91 0.81
N GLY A 79 -6.72 -0.87 1.37
CA GLY A 79 -5.99 0.09 2.17
C GLY A 79 -6.64 1.45 2.26
N LEU A 80 -5.81 2.49 2.33
CA LEU A 80 -6.24 3.87 2.40
C LEU A 80 -6.26 4.49 1.01
N ILE A 81 -7.32 5.21 0.68
CA ILE A 81 -7.35 6.19 -0.40
C ILE A 81 -7.12 7.55 0.26
N ASN A 82 -6.06 8.24 -0.16
CA ASN A 82 -5.59 9.53 0.36
C ASN A 82 -5.67 10.61 -0.74
N PRO A 83 -6.85 11.16 -1.04
CA PRO A 83 -7.02 12.12 -2.13
C PRO A 83 -6.34 13.46 -1.88
N THR A 84 -5.95 13.70 -0.63
CA THR A 84 -5.22 14.90 -0.20
C THR A 84 -3.71 14.73 -0.25
N LEU A 85 -3.20 13.54 -0.59
CA LEU A 85 -1.77 13.21 -0.55
C LEU A 85 -1.09 13.65 0.76
N SER A 86 -1.83 13.62 1.87
CA SER A 86 -1.30 14.00 3.19
C SER A 86 -0.32 12.94 3.70
N GLU A 87 0.57 13.33 4.62
CA GLU A 87 1.47 12.38 5.27
C GLU A 87 0.71 11.50 6.28
N TYR A 88 0.95 10.20 6.17
CA TYR A 88 0.55 9.19 7.14
C TYR A 88 1.78 8.46 7.66
N VAL A 89 1.69 8.00 8.90
CA VAL A 89 2.74 7.24 9.55
C VAL A 89 2.15 5.97 10.12
N THR A 90 2.83 4.84 9.94
CA THR A 90 2.55 3.63 10.73
C THR A 90 3.47 3.58 11.93
N ALA A 91 2.92 3.24 13.10
CA ALA A 91 3.70 2.90 14.28
C ALA A 91 3.41 1.47 14.74
N ARG A 92 4.46 0.79 15.19
CA ARG A 92 4.40 -0.59 15.68
C ARG A 92 4.62 -0.62 17.18
N GLU A 93 3.69 -1.25 17.89
CA GLU A 93 3.81 -1.54 19.32
C GLU A 93 3.93 -3.03 19.57
N ILE A 94 4.74 -3.37 20.57
CA ILE A 94 4.91 -4.74 21.04
C ILE A 94 4.12 -4.87 22.34
N TYR A 95 3.05 -5.65 22.30
CA TYR A 95 2.27 -6.01 23.49
C TYR A 95 2.81 -7.33 24.02
N VAL A 96 3.27 -7.36 25.27
CA VAL A 96 3.83 -8.56 25.91
C VAL A 96 3.08 -8.89 27.19
N THR A 97 3.03 -10.17 27.54
CA THR A 97 2.47 -10.61 28.84
C THR A 97 3.42 -10.34 30.02
N GLY A 98 4.66 -9.96 29.74
CA GLY A 98 5.68 -9.60 30.72
C GLY A 98 6.92 -9.03 30.02
N GLU A 99 7.63 -8.11 30.69
CA GLU A 99 8.80 -7.43 30.12
C GLU A 99 9.90 -8.42 29.67
N ASP A 100 10.02 -9.58 30.31
CA ASP A 100 10.99 -10.63 29.94
C ASP A 100 10.80 -11.17 28.51
N LYS A 101 9.63 -10.93 27.90
CA LYS A 101 9.27 -11.35 26.54
C LYS A 101 9.70 -10.36 25.47
N LEU A 102 10.03 -9.10 25.82
CA LEU A 102 10.46 -8.09 24.84
C LEU A 102 11.67 -8.55 24.01
N LYS A 103 12.57 -9.34 24.62
CA LYS A 103 13.73 -9.92 23.95
C LYS A 103 13.39 -10.79 22.74
N ASN A 104 12.15 -11.26 22.62
CA ASN A 104 11.69 -12.12 21.53
C ASN A 104 11.34 -11.35 20.25
N PHE A 105 11.23 -10.01 20.31
CA PHE A 105 10.68 -9.19 19.22
C PHE A 105 11.72 -8.32 18.50
N GLY A 106 12.99 -8.35 18.93
CA GLY A 106 14.08 -7.58 18.33
C GLY A 106 13.93 -6.05 18.50
N ALA A 107 14.97 -5.31 18.17
CA ALA A 107 14.91 -3.85 18.05
C ALA A 107 14.55 -3.49 16.61
N SER A 108 13.64 -2.53 16.40
CA SER A 108 13.16 -2.16 15.06
C SER A 108 13.25 -0.66 14.80
N GLY A 109 13.72 -0.31 13.59
CA GLY A 109 13.48 0.98 12.91
C GLY A 109 14.68 1.94 12.82
N LEU A 110 14.91 2.50 11.63
CA LEU A 110 15.89 3.58 11.37
C LEU A 110 15.35 4.98 11.73
N GLY A 111 14.05 5.07 12.05
CA GLY A 111 13.36 6.33 12.25
C GLY A 111 12.84 6.96 10.95
N ILE A 112 12.04 8.01 11.09
CA ILE A 112 11.49 8.82 10.00
C ILE A 112 11.65 10.30 10.31
N GLU A 113 11.51 11.15 9.31
CA GLU A 113 11.37 12.60 9.50
C GLU A 113 9.92 13.01 9.21
N VAL A 114 9.31 13.79 10.10
CA VAL A 114 7.96 14.36 9.95
C VAL A 114 8.05 15.85 10.25
N GLY A 115 7.62 16.71 9.32
CA GLY A 115 7.63 18.16 9.51
C GLY A 115 9.00 18.76 9.86
N GLY A 116 10.11 18.14 9.41
CA GLY A 116 11.48 18.56 9.70
C GLY A 116 12.04 18.07 11.05
N VAL A 117 11.29 17.24 11.80
CA VAL A 117 11.71 16.66 13.08
C VAL A 117 11.96 15.17 12.90
N ALA A 118 13.10 14.69 13.41
CA ALA A 118 13.49 13.29 13.33
C ALA A 118 12.90 12.47 14.49
N PHE A 119 12.16 11.41 14.15
CA PHE A 119 11.58 10.46 15.08
C PHE A 119 12.27 9.12 14.95
N LYS A 120 12.81 8.60 16.06
CA LYS A 120 13.43 7.26 16.09
C LYS A 120 12.40 6.20 16.47
N GLY A 121 12.36 5.11 15.71
CA GLY A 121 11.48 3.98 16.00
C GLY A 121 11.07 3.21 14.74
N PRO A 122 10.23 2.17 14.91
CA PRO A 122 9.78 1.29 13.83
C PRO A 122 8.65 1.91 13.01
N PHE A 123 8.90 3.12 12.51
CA PHE A 123 7.93 3.93 11.80
C PHE A 123 8.15 3.85 10.29
N ASP A 124 7.06 3.84 9.53
CA ASP A 124 7.09 4.02 8.08
C ASP A 124 6.19 5.19 7.70
N LYS A 125 6.62 5.98 6.70
CA LYS A 125 5.91 7.18 6.26
C LYS A 125 5.39 7.03 4.83
N PHE A 126 4.18 7.54 4.57
CA PHE A 126 3.48 7.40 3.30
C PHE A 126 2.75 8.70 2.92
N HIS A 127 2.64 8.98 1.61
CA HIS A 127 1.83 10.10 1.09
C HIS A 127 1.13 9.79 -0.24
N GLY A 128 1.25 8.57 -0.76
CA GLY A 128 0.65 8.18 -2.03
C GLY A 128 -0.88 8.22 -1.99
N LEU A 129 -1.51 8.34 -3.16
CA LEU A 129 -2.98 8.29 -3.30
C LEU A 129 -3.56 6.98 -2.77
N PHE A 130 -2.84 5.87 -2.98
CA PHE A 130 -3.18 4.57 -2.41
C PHE A 130 -2.06 4.14 -1.46
N ILE A 131 -2.43 3.79 -0.23
CA ILE A 131 -1.52 3.27 0.79
C ILE A 131 -2.01 1.87 1.14
N ASP A 132 -1.21 0.86 0.82
CA ASP A 132 -1.56 -0.54 1.06
C ASP A 132 -1.68 -0.87 2.54
N LYS A 133 -2.71 -1.66 2.88
CA LYS A 133 -2.97 -2.05 4.25
C LYS A 133 -1.86 -2.93 4.81
N THR A 134 -1.06 -2.33 5.70
CA THR A 134 -0.03 -2.99 6.51
C THR A 134 -0.31 -2.88 8.01
N TRP A 135 -1.42 -2.25 8.40
CA TRP A 135 -1.81 -1.99 9.78
C TRP A 135 -2.95 -2.88 10.27
N ASN A 136 -3.03 -2.99 11.59
CA ASN A 136 -4.14 -3.62 12.32
C ASN A 136 -5.23 -2.61 12.66
N PHE A 137 -4.84 -1.40 13.10
CA PHE A 137 -5.76 -0.33 13.53
C PHE A 137 -5.80 0.81 12.52
N GLY A 138 -7.00 1.18 12.07
CA GLY A 138 -7.22 2.24 11.08
C GLY A 138 -6.90 3.65 11.59
N VAL A 139 -6.98 4.65 10.70
CA VAL A 139 -6.64 6.05 11.01
C VAL A 139 -7.48 6.57 12.19
N ARG A 140 -8.79 6.33 12.12
CA ARG A 140 -9.79 6.78 13.11
C ARG A 140 -10.07 5.78 14.23
N GLU A 141 -9.37 4.64 14.22
CA GLU A 141 -9.49 3.62 15.25
C GLU A 141 -8.48 3.88 16.37
N PRO A 142 -8.87 3.82 17.66
CA PRO A 142 -7.92 4.00 18.75
C PRO A 142 -6.84 2.92 18.75
N PHE A 143 -5.59 3.28 19.11
CA PHE A 143 -4.56 2.30 19.42
C PHE A 143 -4.76 1.86 20.88
N PRO A 144 -5.11 0.60 21.17
CA PRO A 144 -5.26 0.17 22.56
C PRO A 144 -3.93 0.21 23.33
N GLN A 145 -3.97 0.62 24.60
CA GLN A 145 -2.83 0.49 25.53
C GLN A 145 -2.60 -0.98 25.94
N GLU A 146 -3.67 -1.78 25.96
CA GLU A 146 -3.63 -3.20 26.31
C GLU A 146 -4.41 -4.03 25.29
N GLN A 147 -3.90 -5.21 24.94
CA GLN A 147 -4.59 -6.14 24.05
C GLN A 147 -4.94 -7.43 24.76
N ILE A 148 -6.22 -7.79 24.71
CA ILE A 148 -6.71 -9.09 25.14
C ILE A 148 -6.68 -10.02 23.93
N VAL A 149 -5.91 -11.11 24.03
CA VAL A 149 -5.83 -12.15 22.99
C VAL A 149 -6.40 -13.47 23.51
N ALA A 150 -7.03 -14.23 22.62
CA ALA A 150 -7.61 -15.54 22.98
C ALA A 150 -6.53 -16.59 23.29
N HIS A 151 -5.34 -16.44 22.72
CA HIS A 151 -4.19 -17.30 22.93
C HIS A 151 -2.91 -16.48 22.87
N VAL A 152 -2.00 -16.74 23.80
CA VAL A 152 -0.64 -16.20 23.80
C VAL A 152 0.29 -17.32 23.35
N ASP A 153 0.97 -17.12 22.23
CA ASP A 153 1.93 -18.10 21.73
C ASP A 153 3.25 -18.07 22.52
N SER A 154 4.23 -18.88 22.10
CA SER A 154 5.52 -18.99 22.79
C SER A 154 6.36 -17.71 22.76
N SER A 155 6.05 -16.74 21.88
CA SER A 155 6.70 -15.43 21.89
C SER A 155 6.29 -14.60 23.10
N GLY A 156 5.15 -14.91 23.73
CA GLY A 156 4.66 -14.20 24.90
C GLY A 156 4.14 -12.79 24.59
N GLY A 157 3.84 -12.49 23.33
CA GLY A 157 3.38 -11.18 22.92
C GLY A 157 2.88 -11.11 21.48
N LYS A 158 2.62 -9.89 20.99
CA LYS A 158 2.16 -9.61 19.64
C LYS A 158 2.62 -8.21 19.23
N ILE A 159 3.07 -8.09 17.98
CA ILE A 159 3.26 -6.78 17.35
C ILE A 159 1.92 -6.35 16.74
N SER A 160 1.47 -5.14 17.06
CA SER A 160 0.38 -4.51 16.33
C SER A 160 0.82 -3.19 15.73
N THR A 161 0.23 -2.86 14.60
CA THR A 161 0.53 -1.65 13.85
C THR A 161 -0.71 -0.78 13.75
N LYS A 162 -0.56 0.51 13.97
CA LYS A 162 -1.59 1.52 13.69
C LYS A 162 -1.11 2.48 12.62
N ILE A 163 -2.01 2.91 11.74
CA ILE A 163 -1.78 4.06 10.86
C ILE A 163 -2.35 5.33 11.50
N PHE A 164 -1.61 6.43 11.36
CA PHE A 164 -1.91 7.74 11.89
C PHE A 164 -1.82 8.78 10.78
N THR A 165 -2.57 9.88 10.91
CA THR A 165 -2.18 11.13 10.24
C THR A 165 -0.89 11.64 10.88
N ALA A 166 -0.06 12.41 10.18
CA ALA A 166 1.16 12.98 10.77
C ALA A 166 0.90 13.78 12.09
N PRO A 167 -0.14 14.64 12.19
CA PRO A 167 -0.47 15.29 13.47
C PRO A 167 -0.82 14.31 14.61
N ASP A 168 -1.59 13.27 14.32
CA ASP A 168 -1.97 12.27 15.32
C ASP A 168 -0.75 11.44 15.76
N PHE A 169 0.16 11.15 14.84
CA PHE A 169 1.43 10.47 15.14
C PHE A 169 2.30 11.30 16.08
N ILE A 170 2.43 12.62 15.82
CA ILE A 170 3.20 13.52 16.69
C ILE A 170 2.64 13.48 18.11
N THR A 171 1.31 13.64 18.24
CA THR A 171 0.62 13.56 19.55
C THR A 171 0.89 12.23 20.23
N TYR A 172 0.73 11.12 19.51
CA TYR A 172 0.95 9.77 20.01
C TYR A 172 2.38 9.55 20.54
N VAL A 173 3.40 10.01 19.83
CA VAL A 173 4.80 9.86 20.28
C VAL A 173 5.10 10.76 21.48
N GLU A 174 4.62 12.01 21.48
CA GLU A 174 4.80 12.93 22.62
C GLU A 174 4.14 12.38 23.90
N GLU A 175 2.94 11.82 23.79
CA GLU A 175 2.25 11.16 24.90
C GLU A 175 3.02 9.93 25.38
N GLY A 176 3.50 9.09 24.47
CA GLY A 176 4.29 7.89 24.79
C GLY A 176 5.63 8.20 25.48
N MET A 177 6.24 9.35 25.17
CA MET A 177 7.47 9.83 25.82
C MET A 177 7.21 10.59 27.12
N GLY A 178 5.95 10.96 27.41
CA GLY A 178 5.63 11.85 28.52
C GLY A 178 6.15 13.28 28.32
N GLU A 179 6.36 13.70 27.07
CA GLU A 179 6.88 15.02 26.71
C GLU A 179 5.94 15.83 25.78
N PRO A 180 4.74 16.22 26.25
CA PRO A 180 3.85 17.08 25.46
C PRO A 180 4.55 18.34 24.92
N GLY A 181 4.34 18.63 23.64
CA GLY A 181 4.90 19.79 22.94
C GLY A 181 6.39 19.69 22.59
N ALA A 182 7.03 18.52 22.68
CA ALA A 182 8.40 18.30 22.22
C ALA A 182 8.61 18.72 20.76
N PHE A 183 7.71 18.31 19.88
CA PHE A 183 7.74 18.69 18.47
C PHE A 183 7.70 20.20 18.31
N LYS A 184 6.83 20.90 19.05
CA LYS A 184 6.70 22.36 18.94
C LYS A 184 7.94 23.11 19.45
N ARG A 185 8.71 22.52 20.37
CA ARG A 185 9.99 23.09 20.82
C ARG A 185 11.04 23.04 19.71
N GLU A 186 11.08 21.95 18.95
CA GLU A 186 12.00 21.80 17.81
C GLU A 186 11.51 22.52 16.55
N GLN A 187 10.20 22.55 16.34
CA GLN A 187 9.53 23.19 15.21
C GLN A 187 8.45 24.17 15.69
N PRO A 188 8.80 25.43 16.01
CA PRO A 188 7.89 26.43 16.58
C PRO A 188 6.65 26.75 15.74
N ALA A 189 6.76 26.60 14.41
CA ALA A 189 5.63 26.77 13.49
C ALA A 189 4.55 25.68 13.63
N GLY A 190 4.84 24.60 14.36
CA GLY A 190 4.03 23.40 14.38
C GLY A 190 4.17 22.60 13.09
N TYR A 191 3.39 21.52 12.98
CA TYR A 191 3.37 20.71 11.78
C TYR A 191 2.72 21.48 10.63
N VAL A 192 3.46 21.62 9.53
CA VAL A 192 2.95 22.18 8.27
C VAL A 192 2.93 21.03 7.27
N ALA A 193 1.73 20.69 6.79
CA ALA A 193 1.57 19.60 5.83
C ALA A 193 2.37 19.88 4.55
N PRO A 194 3.26 18.96 4.13
CA PRO A 194 3.97 19.12 2.88
C PRO A 194 3.02 19.01 1.67
N VAL A 195 3.37 19.68 0.59
CA VAL A 195 2.62 19.59 -0.68
C VAL A 195 3.27 18.56 -1.58
N TYR A 196 2.63 17.40 -1.70
CA TYR A 196 3.02 16.35 -2.63
C TYR A 196 2.29 16.44 -3.96
N THR A 197 2.97 15.98 -5.00
CA THR A 197 2.42 15.70 -6.33
C THR A 197 1.98 14.25 -6.43
N LEU A 198 0.96 13.99 -7.24
CA LEU A 198 0.54 12.62 -7.54
C LEU A 198 1.64 11.92 -8.34
N GLU A 199 2.03 10.74 -7.89
CA GLU A 199 3.02 9.89 -8.55
C GLU A 199 2.32 8.67 -9.17
N PRO A 200 2.22 8.58 -10.51
CA PRO A 200 1.75 7.37 -11.16
C PRO A 200 2.78 6.25 -11.07
N ALA A 201 2.36 5.01 -11.31
CA ALA A 201 3.32 3.92 -11.50
C ALA A 201 4.23 4.20 -12.70
N PRO A 202 5.50 3.76 -12.67
CA PRO A 202 6.37 3.90 -13.83
C PRO A 202 5.80 3.16 -15.05
N ALA A 203 5.82 3.81 -16.23
CA ALA A 203 5.34 3.17 -17.46
C ALA A 203 6.20 1.96 -17.90
N SER A 204 7.42 1.83 -17.35
CA SER A 204 8.33 0.73 -17.64
C SER A 204 9.27 0.48 -16.46
N LEU A 205 9.80 -0.74 -16.36
CA LEU A 205 10.81 -1.09 -15.37
C LEU A 205 12.18 -0.45 -15.72
N PRO A 206 13.04 -0.14 -14.73
CA PRO A 206 14.37 0.44 -14.93
C PRO A 206 15.22 -0.35 -15.93
N ALA A 207 16.16 0.32 -16.58
CA ALA A 207 17.14 -0.34 -17.44
C ALA A 207 18.10 -1.21 -16.60
N LEU A 208 18.57 -2.32 -17.17
CA LEU A 208 19.57 -3.19 -16.56
C LEU A 208 20.89 -3.18 -17.34
N ASP A 209 21.93 -3.70 -16.71
CA ASP A 209 23.16 -4.09 -17.42
C ASP A 209 22.82 -5.13 -18.52
N PRO A 210 23.46 -5.08 -19.71
CA PRO A 210 23.17 -6.00 -20.80
C PRO A 210 23.16 -7.48 -20.43
N ALA A 211 24.00 -7.90 -19.48
CA ALA A 211 24.04 -9.28 -19.02
C ALA A 211 22.74 -9.71 -18.30
N PHE A 212 22.14 -8.83 -17.50
CA PHE A 212 20.85 -9.08 -16.87
C PHE A 212 19.68 -8.83 -17.84
N GLU A 213 19.79 -7.79 -18.67
CA GLU A 213 18.76 -7.37 -19.62
C GLU A 213 18.38 -8.49 -20.60
N ALA A 214 19.37 -9.29 -21.03
CA ALA A 214 19.16 -10.46 -21.89
C ALA A 214 18.15 -11.48 -21.33
N HIS A 215 17.85 -11.43 -20.03
CA HIS A 215 16.91 -12.33 -19.34
C HIS A 215 15.63 -11.63 -18.84
N ALA A 216 15.55 -10.30 -18.93
CA ALA A 216 14.47 -9.51 -18.32
C ALA A 216 13.19 -9.40 -19.17
N GLY A 217 13.24 -9.79 -20.45
CA GLY A 217 12.14 -9.65 -21.42
C GLY A 217 10.77 -10.13 -20.90
N PRO A 218 10.65 -11.37 -20.38
CA PRO A 218 9.38 -11.87 -19.83
C PRO A 218 8.83 -11.02 -18.68
N LEU A 219 9.70 -10.49 -17.82
CA LEU A 219 9.27 -9.65 -16.69
C LEU A 219 8.80 -8.27 -17.12
N ARG A 220 9.42 -7.71 -18.17
CA ARG A 220 8.99 -6.43 -18.76
C ARG A 220 7.62 -6.56 -19.43
N ASP A 221 7.42 -7.60 -20.24
CA ASP A 221 6.12 -7.88 -20.86
C ASP A 221 5.03 -8.05 -19.80
N LEU A 222 5.33 -8.82 -18.76
CA LEU A 222 4.40 -9.07 -17.69
C LEU A 222 4.02 -7.79 -16.96
N TYR A 223 4.98 -6.95 -16.61
CA TYR A 223 4.71 -5.65 -15.98
C TYR A 223 3.86 -4.75 -16.87
N ALA A 224 4.15 -4.68 -18.17
CA ALA A 224 3.38 -3.88 -19.11
C ALA A 224 1.92 -4.38 -19.27
N ARG A 225 1.70 -5.70 -19.21
CA ARG A 225 0.37 -6.31 -19.17
C ARG A 225 -0.33 -6.08 -17.83
N TRP A 226 0.41 -6.14 -16.72
CA TRP A 226 -0.11 -5.89 -15.38
C TRP A 226 -0.75 -4.50 -15.27
N LEU A 227 -0.09 -3.46 -15.77
CA LEU A 227 -0.60 -2.09 -15.81
C LEU A 227 -1.86 -1.89 -16.68
N LYS A 228 -2.32 -2.93 -17.38
CA LYS A 228 -3.54 -2.92 -18.22
C LYS A 228 -4.56 -3.97 -17.78
N ALA A 229 -4.25 -4.75 -16.74
CA ALA A 229 -5.02 -5.90 -16.35
C ALA A 229 -6.33 -5.48 -15.68
N SER A 230 -7.39 -5.36 -16.47
CA SER A 230 -8.68 -4.79 -16.06
C SER A 230 -9.68 -5.83 -15.55
N THR A 231 -9.32 -7.12 -15.56
CA THR A 231 -10.21 -8.19 -15.08
C THR A 231 -9.55 -9.06 -14.02
N ALA A 232 -10.33 -9.52 -13.05
CA ALA A 232 -9.86 -10.42 -12.00
C ALA A 232 -9.22 -11.71 -12.53
N ALA A 233 -9.77 -12.28 -13.61
CA ALA A 233 -9.24 -13.51 -14.21
C ALA A 233 -7.85 -13.28 -14.84
N GLU A 234 -7.69 -12.18 -15.58
CA GLU A 234 -6.40 -11.78 -16.15
C GLU A 234 -5.37 -11.49 -15.07
N GLN A 235 -5.74 -10.73 -14.04
CA GLN A 235 -4.86 -10.43 -12.91
C GLN A 235 -4.38 -11.72 -12.21
N LYS A 236 -5.26 -12.71 -12.02
CA LYS A 236 -4.89 -14.02 -11.43
C LYS A 236 -3.94 -14.81 -12.34
N ALA A 237 -4.18 -14.81 -13.64
CA ALA A 237 -3.30 -15.45 -14.61
C ALA A 237 -1.90 -14.81 -14.59
N LEU A 238 -1.84 -13.48 -14.62
CA LEU A 238 -0.59 -12.72 -14.57
C LEU A 238 0.20 -12.96 -13.29
N ARG A 239 -0.43 -13.06 -12.12
CA ARG A 239 0.29 -13.42 -10.87
C ARG A 239 0.95 -14.79 -10.94
N LYS A 240 0.28 -15.76 -11.57
CA LYS A 240 0.84 -17.11 -11.75
C LYS A 240 2.02 -17.08 -12.73
N GLU A 241 1.88 -16.33 -13.82
CA GLU A 241 2.97 -16.10 -14.79
C GLU A 241 4.17 -15.41 -14.12
N ASP A 242 3.92 -14.42 -13.25
CA ASP A 242 4.97 -13.65 -12.58
C ASP A 242 5.81 -14.52 -11.67
N PHE A 243 5.18 -15.39 -10.89
CA PHE A 243 5.91 -16.32 -10.04
C PHE A 243 6.89 -17.18 -10.87
N GLN A 244 6.44 -17.71 -12.01
CA GLN A 244 7.29 -18.54 -12.89
C GLN A 244 8.40 -17.71 -13.55
N ALA A 245 8.06 -16.55 -14.09
CA ALA A 245 9.02 -15.68 -14.76
C ALA A 245 10.07 -15.12 -13.78
N SER A 246 9.68 -14.87 -12.53
CA SER A 246 10.57 -14.45 -11.45
C SER A 246 11.58 -15.53 -11.10
N MET A 247 11.13 -16.78 -10.94
CA MET A 247 12.03 -17.90 -10.67
C MET A 247 13.02 -18.10 -11.82
N ALA A 248 12.52 -18.05 -13.06
CA ALA A 248 13.36 -18.19 -14.25
C ALA A 248 14.42 -17.08 -14.36
N PHE A 249 14.02 -15.83 -14.11
CA PHE A 249 14.93 -14.69 -14.08
C PHE A 249 16.01 -14.86 -13.01
N THR A 250 15.62 -15.11 -11.76
CA THR A 250 16.56 -15.32 -10.65
C THR A 250 17.53 -16.47 -10.93
N GLN A 251 17.05 -17.59 -11.47
CA GLN A 251 17.90 -18.72 -11.82
C GLN A 251 18.90 -18.37 -12.93
N ALA A 252 18.45 -17.69 -13.99
CA ALA A 252 19.31 -17.28 -15.10
C ALA A 252 20.38 -16.26 -14.68
N THR A 253 20.06 -15.39 -13.72
CA THR A 253 20.94 -14.30 -13.30
C THR A 253 21.80 -14.61 -12.08
N ALA A 254 21.59 -15.74 -11.41
CA ALA A 254 22.14 -16.07 -10.09
C ALA A 254 23.67 -15.90 -9.96
N THR A 255 24.42 -16.15 -11.04
CA THR A 255 25.90 -16.11 -11.00
C THR A 255 26.49 -14.87 -11.68
N LEU A 256 25.66 -14.08 -12.38
CA LEU A 256 26.13 -12.97 -13.22
C LEU A 256 26.69 -11.81 -12.39
N GLY A 257 26.04 -11.51 -11.25
CA GLY A 257 26.37 -10.35 -10.42
C GLY A 257 27.82 -10.33 -9.90
N SER A 258 28.42 -11.51 -9.70
CA SER A 258 29.82 -11.65 -9.25
C SER A 258 30.87 -11.11 -10.22
N LYS A 259 30.50 -10.92 -11.50
CA LYS A 259 31.39 -10.45 -12.57
C LYS A 259 31.07 -9.02 -13.01
N LEU A 260 30.07 -8.39 -12.42
CA LEU A 260 29.56 -7.09 -12.82
C LEU A 260 29.89 -6.00 -11.79
N PRO A 261 29.93 -4.72 -12.21
CA PRO A 261 30.11 -3.60 -11.29
C PRO A 261 29.01 -3.53 -10.23
N VAL A 262 29.30 -2.87 -9.10
CA VAL A 262 28.31 -2.62 -8.03
C VAL A 262 27.05 -1.94 -8.57
N ALA A 263 27.20 -0.96 -9.47
CA ALA A 263 26.08 -0.24 -10.07
C ALA A 263 25.12 -1.16 -10.87
N ALA A 264 25.64 -2.21 -11.52
CA ALA A 264 24.80 -3.18 -12.22
C ALA A 264 23.98 -4.03 -11.25
N ASN A 265 24.56 -4.43 -10.13
CA ASN A 265 23.84 -5.14 -9.07
C ASN A 265 22.81 -4.24 -8.36
N GLN A 266 23.10 -2.95 -8.21
CA GLN A 266 22.13 -1.99 -7.69
C GLN A 266 20.94 -1.84 -8.64
N ALA A 267 21.20 -1.64 -9.95
CA ALA A 267 20.13 -1.56 -10.95
C ALA A 267 19.27 -2.83 -11.01
N TYR A 268 19.89 -4.01 -10.85
CA TYR A 268 19.18 -5.28 -10.71
C TYR A 268 18.23 -5.28 -9.49
N ASN A 269 18.71 -4.85 -8.33
CA ASN A 269 17.89 -4.77 -7.12
C ASN A 269 16.74 -3.78 -7.31
N ASP A 270 17.02 -2.60 -7.86
CA ASP A 270 16.00 -1.56 -8.11
C ASP A 270 14.91 -2.07 -9.07
N PHE A 271 15.30 -2.80 -10.12
CA PHE A 271 14.38 -3.44 -11.06
C PHE A 271 13.46 -4.46 -10.36
N VAL A 272 14.04 -5.37 -9.57
CA VAL A 272 13.29 -6.41 -8.87
C VAL A 272 12.38 -5.79 -7.81
N THR A 273 12.90 -4.84 -7.02
CA THR A 273 12.16 -4.14 -5.98
C THR A 273 10.98 -3.39 -6.59
N LEU A 274 11.20 -2.54 -7.59
CA LEU A 274 10.12 -1.78 -8.21
C LEU A 274 9.03 -2.71 -8.74
N ARG A 275 9.39 -3.72 -9.53
CA ARG A 275 8.43 -4.67 -10.08
C ARG A 275 7.62 -5.35 -8.96
N SER A 276 8.31 -5.86 -7.94
CA SER A 276 7.65 -6.57 -6.84
C SER A 276 6.72 -5.66 -6.03
N THR A 277 7.12 -4.42 -5.78
CA THR A 277 6.31 -3.42 -5.08
C THR A 277 5.07 -3.08 -5.88
N GLU A 278 5.22 -2.68 -7.15
CA GLU A 278 4.09 -2.28 -7.99
C GLU A 278 3.10 -3.42 -8.24
N MET A 279 3.58 -4.65 -8.32
CA MET A 279 2.73 -5.83 -8.48
C MET A 279 2.04 -6.31 -7.19
N ALA A 280 2.56 -5.90 -6.03
CA ALA A 280 1.96 -6.19 -4.74
C ALA A 280 0.88 -5.18 -4.32
N ARG A 281 0.83 -4.01 -4.97
CA ARG A 281 -0.14 -2.95 -4.66
C ARG A 281 -1.58 -3.40 -4.85
N SER A 282 -2.45 -2.91 -3.98
CA SER A 282 -3.90 -3.14 -4.05
C SER A 282 -4.54 -2.27 -5.14
N ALA A 283 -4.00 -1.08 -5.37
CA ALA A 283 -4.38 -0.19 -6.45
C ALA A 283 -3.18 0.59 -6.99
N VAL A 284 -3.17 0.81 -8.31
CA VAL A 284 -2.10 1.51 -9.04
C VAL A 284 -2.67 2.64 -9.85
N VAL A 285 -2.12 3.85 -9.68
CA VAL A 285 -2.37 5.00 -10.56
C VAL A 285 -1.66 4.76 -11.88
N LEU A 286 -2.39 4.86 -12.98
CA LEU A 286 -1.85 4.60 -14.31
C LEU A 286 -0.92 5.73 -14.78
N PRO A 287 0.13 5.41 -15.57
CA PRO A 287 1.00 6.39 -16.21
C PRO A 287 0.26 7.34 -17.17
#